data_AF-A0A6B3GTS6-F1
#
_entry.id   AF-A0A6B3GTS6-F1
#
_cell.length_a   1.000
_cell.length_b   1.000
_cell.length_c   1.000
_cell.angle_alpha   90.00
_cell.angle_beta   90.00
_cell.angle_gamma   90.00
#
_symmetry.space_group_name_H-M   'P 1'
#
loop_
_entity.id
_entity.type
_entity.pdbx_description
1 polymer ?
#
loop_
_entity_poly.entity_id
_entity_poly.type
_entity_poly.pdbx_seq_one_letter_code
_entity_poly.pdbx_strand_id
1 'polypeptide(L)'
;GDLSGAIIGAAREMGVRFTLARGSMDRSEKDGGLPPDFAVETLEGALAATEATIDAHHDASFDAMTQVAVAPCSPFSVSTELMRQGAELARRKGVRLHTHGSETV
;
A
#
# COMPACT_ATOMS: atom_id res chain seq x y z
N GLY A 1 1.01 11.40 11.09
CA GLY A 1 2.42 11.05 11.28
C GLY A 1 2.83 10.01 10.25
N ASP A 2 4.13 9.77 10.07
CA ASP A 2 4.64 8.78 9.12
C ASP A 2 4.62 7.36 9.73
N LEU A 3 3.50 6.66 9.56
CA LEU A 3 3.32 5.30 10.07
C LEU A 3 4.22 4.29 9.34
N SER A 4 4.41 4.46 8.02
CA SER A 4 5.28 3.60 7.21
C SER A 4 6.73 3.68 7.69
N GLY A 5 7.24 4.89 7.90
CA GLY A 5 8.58 5.12 8.41
C GLY A 5 8.79 4.54 9.81
N ALA A 6 7.78 4.63 10.69
CA ALA A 6 7.86 4.04 12.03
C ALA A 6 7.99 2.50 11.98
N ILE A 7 7.18 1.82 11.16
CA ILE A 7 7.23 0.35 11.01
C ILE A 7 8.56 -0.09 10.39
N ILE A 8 9.03 0.62 9.35
CA ILE A 8 10.30 0.32 8.69
C ILE A 8 11.48 0.56 9.64
N GLY A 9 11.43 1.63 10.43
CA GLY A 9 12.43 1.93 11.46
C GLY A 9 12.56 0.79 12.46
N ALA A 10 11.44 0.32 13.00
CA ALA A 10 11.42 -0.82 13.91
C ALA A 10 11.97 -2.11 13.26
N ALA A 11 11.60 -2.39 12.00
CA ALA A 11 12.13 -3.56 11.29
C ALA A 11 13.66 -3.51 11.11
N ARG A 12 14.20 -2.31 10.84
CA ARG A 12 15.65 -2.08 10.75
C ARG A 12 16.35 -2.27 12.09
N GLU A 13 15.80 -1.72 13.17
CA GLU A 13 16.33 -1.89 14.53
C GLU A 13 16.38 -3.36 14.95
N MET A 14 15.38 -4.14 14.56
CA MET A 14 15.32 -5.58 14.82
C MET A 14 16.23 -6.42 13.92
N GLY A 15 16.82 -5.83 12.87
CA GLY A 15 17.71 -6.52 11.93
C GLY A 15 17.01 -7.54 11.03
N VAL A 16 15.70 -7.40 10.79
CA VAL A 16 14.92 -8.34 9.97
C VAL A 16 14.79 -7.88 8.52
N ARG A 17 14.77 -8.83 7.59
CA ARG A 17 14.40 -8.56 6.20
C ARG A 17 12.90 -8.27 6.13
N PHE A 18 12.52 -7.13 5.58
CA PHE A 18 11.16 -6.63 5.64
C PHE A 18 10.67 -6.12 4.28
N THR A 19 9.41 -6.42 3.96
CA THR A 19 8.70 -5.84 2.81
C THR A 19 7.44 -5.16 3.32
N LEU A 20 7.35 -3.85 3.16
CA LEU A 20 6.14 -3.09 3.47
C LEU A 20 5.15 -3.23 2.31
N ALA A 21 4.05 -3.92 2.53
CA ALA A 21 2.87 -3.82 1.67
C ALA A 21 2.10 -2.54 2.05
N ARG A 22 2.28 -1.45 1.31
CA ARG A 22 1.63 -0.16 1.63
C ARG A 22 0.14 -0.27 1.30
N GLY A 23 -0.66 -0.49 2.34
CA GLY A 23 -2.12 -0.57 2.32
C GLY A 23 -2.80 0.71 1.81
N SER A 24 -3.86 0.60 1.02
CA SER A 24 -4.74 1.73 0.69
C SER A 24 -6.20 1.29 0.55
N MET A 25 -7.12 2.20 0.87
CA MET A 25 -8.58 2.03 0.78
C MET A 25 -9.22 3.35 0.39
N ASP A 26 -10.10 3.36 -0.59
CA ASP A 26 -10.81 4.56 -1.08
C ASP A 26 -12.33 4.37 -1.22
N ARG A 27 -12.87 3.24 -0.76
CA ARG A 27 -14.31 2.95 -0.81
C ARG A 27 -14.85 2.70 0.59
N SER A 28 -15.58 3.67 1.13
CA SER A 28 -16.12 3.65 2.49
C SER A 28 -17.52 3.03 2.60
N GLU A 29 -18.04 2.84 3.82
CA GLU A 29 -19.41 2.37 4.07
C GLU A 29 -20.48 3.20 3.34
N LYS A 30 -20.38 4.54 3.33
CA LYS A 30 -21.34 5.38 2.58
C LYS A 30 -21.31 5.15 1.06
N ASP A 31 -20.18 4.68 0.55
CA ASP A 31 -19.94 4.39 -0.87
C ASP A 31 -20.10 2.87 -1.16
N GLY A 32 -20.67 2.12 -0.21
CA GLY A 32 -20.93 0.70 -0.31
C GLY A 32 -19.67 -0.17 -0.23
N GLY A 33 -18.66 0.26 0.49
CA GLY A 33 -17.50 -0.55 0.93
C GLY A 33 -17.63 -1.00 2.40
N LEU A 34 -16.60 -1.65 2.91
CA LEU A 34 -16.53 -2.10 4.32
C LEU A 34 -15.89 -1.11 5.33
N PRO A 35 -14.85 -0.31 4.99
CA PRO A 35 -14.19 0.52 5.98
C PRO A 35 -15.03 1.76 6.34
N PRO A 36 -14.95 2.24 7.60
CA PRO A 36 -15.62 3.47 7.99
C PRO A 36 -15.04 4.68 7.25
N ASP A 37 -15.85 5.72 7.06
CA ASP A 37 -15.51 6.92 6.29
C ASP A 37 -14.19 7.60 6.69
N PHE A 38 -13.82 7.57 7.98
CA PHE A 38 -12.59 8.19 8.45
C PHE A 38 -11.33 7.38 8.11
N ALA A 39 -11.49 6.11 7.72
CA ALA A 39 -10.41 5.18 7.45
C ALA A 39 -10.04 5.10 5.97
N VAL A 40 -10.79 5.74 5.09
CA VAL A 40 -10.48 5.79 3.65
C VAL A 40 -9.71 7.05 3.27
N GLU A 41 -8.92 6.92 2.21
CA GLU A 41 -8.19 8.00 1.57
C GLU A 41 -8.90 8.41 0.27
N THR A 42 -8.59 9.59 -0.25
CA THR A 42 -8.93 9.88 -1.65
C THR A 42 -8.05 9.02 -2.57
N LEU A 43 -8.54 8.68 -3.76
CA LEU A 43 -7.77 7.96 -4.77
C LEU A 43 -6.38 8.59 -5.02
N GLU A 44 -6.35 9.90 -5.26
CA GLU A 44 -5.11 10.64 -5.50
C GLU A 44 -4.19 10.63 -4.27
N GLY A 45 -4.77 10.81 -3.07
CA GLY A 45 -4.02 10.80 -1.82
C GLY A 45 -3.37 9.44 -1.54
N ALA A 46 -4.13 8.35 -1.74
CA ALA A 46 -3.64 6.99 -1.60
C ALA A 46 -2.47 6.70 -2.56
N LEU A 47 -2.60 7.06 -3.84
CA LEU A 47 -1.56 6.86 -4.84
C LEU A 47 -0.31 7.70 -4.54
N ALA A 48 -0.49 8.98 -4.21
CA ALA A 48 0.62 9.90 -3.90
C ALA A 48 1.39 9.46 -2.65
N ALA A 49 0.68 9.07 -1.59
CA ALA A 49 1.31 8.59 -0.37
C ALA A 49 2.00 7.22 -0.57
N THR A 50 1.44 6.35 -1.42
CA THR A 50 2.08 5.09 -1.81
C THR A 50 3.38 5.36 -2.58
N GLU A 51 3.34 6.26 -3.57
CA GLU A 51 4.51 6.64 -4.36
C GLU A 51 5.61 7.26 -3.48
N ALA A 52 5.25 8.20 -2.60
CA ALA A 52 6.19 8.81 -1.67
C ALA A 52 6.84 7.77 -0.74
N THR A 53 6.08 6.76 -0.28
CA THR A 53 6.62 5.67 0.54
C THR A 53 7.62 4.82 -0.24
N ILE A 54 7.33 4.52 -1.51
CA ILE A 54 8.25 3.80 -2.39
C ILE A 54 9.54 4.60 -2.57
N ASP A 55 9.43 5.88 -2.93
CA ASP A 55 10.58 6.75 -3.19
C ASP A 55 11.49 6.93 -1.98
N ALA A 56 10.89 6.99 -0.78
CA ALA A 56 11.65 7.17 0.46
C ALA A 56 12.33 5.90 0.97
N HIS A 57 11.81 4.72 0.65
CA HIS A 57 12.17 3.51 1.41
C HIS A 57 12.45 2.26 0.58
N HIS A 58 12.07 2.20 -0.69
CA HIS A 58 12.29 1.02 -1.51
C HIS A 58 13.77 0.91 -1.92
N ASP A 59 14.38 -0.24 -1.61
CA ASP A 59 15.68 -0.63 -2.13
C ASP A 59 15.51 -1.80 -3.11
N ALA A 60 15.90 -1.57 -4.37
CA ALA A 60 15.82 -2.53 -5.46
C ALA A 60 17.11 -3.36 -5.62
N SER A 61 18.13 -3.11 -4.81
CA SER A 61 19.40 -3.83 -4.88
C SER A 61 19.25 -5.31 -4.52
N PHE A 62 20.17 -6.12 -5.05
CA PHE A 62 20.26 -7.52 -4.67
C PHE A 62 20.49 -7.62 -3.15
N ASP A 63 19.78 -8.54 -2.50
CA ASP A 63 19.78 -8.72 -1.04
C ASP A 63 19.27 -7.53 -0.19
N ALA A 64 18.57 -6.55 -0.78
CA ALA A 64 17.95 -5.42 -0.06
C ALA A 64 17.12 -5.85 1.16
N MET A 65 17.44 -5.29 2.34
CA MET A 65 16.76 -5.63 3.60
C MET A 65 15.38 -4.97 3.75
N THR A 66 15.08 -3.94 2.97
CA THR A 66 13.80 -3.21 3.00
C THR A 66 13.27 -3.02 1.59
N GLN A 67 12.06 -3.50 1.33
CA GLN A 67 11.35 -3.27 0.08
C GLN A 67 9.94 -2.74 0.34
N VAL A 68 9.32 -2.13 -0.68
CA VAL A 68 7.95 -1.62 -0.62
C VAL A 68 7.17 -2.23 -1.79
N ALA A 69 5.93 -2.63 -1.54
CA ALA A 69 4.98 -3.09 -2.54
C ALA A 69 3.73 -2.21 -2.48
N VAL A 70 3.11 -1.98 -3.65
CA VAL A 70 1.79 -1.35 -3.73
C VAL A 70 0.75 -2.37 -3.29
N ALA A 71 -0.09 -2.03 -2.30
CA ALA A 71 -1.03 -2.99 -1.73
C ALA A 71 -2.44 -2.43 -1.47
N PRO A 72 -3.24 -2.11 -2.50
CA PRO A 72 -4.65 -1.81 -2.30
C PRO A 72 -5.36 -3.00 -1.62
N CYS A 73 -6.14 -2.72 -0.58
CA CYS A 73 -6.53 -3.70 0.43
C CYS A 73 -7.28 -4.92 -0.13
N SER A 74 -8.59 -4.79 -0.37
CA SER A 74 -9.44 -5.87 -0.88
C SER A 74 -10.53 -5.29 -1.79
N PRO A 75 -11.12 -6.08 -2.71
CA PRO A 75 -12.19 -5.61 -3.60
C PRO A 75 -13.42 -5.01 -2.89
N PHE A 76 -13.58 -5.27 -1.60
CA PHE A 76 -14.67 -4.73 -0.77
C PHE A 76 -14.36 -3.33 -0.20
N SER A 77 -13.08 -2.93 -0.18
CA SER A 77 -12.60 -1.70 0.48
C SER A 77 -11.92 -0.73 -0.48
N VAL A 78 -11.84 -1.09 -1.77
CA VAL A 78 -11.19 -0.28 -2.81
C VAL A 78 -12.08 -0.15 -4.04
N SER A 79 -11.93 0.95 -4.76
CA SER A 79 -12.50 1.13 -6.09
C SER A 79 -11.72 0.34 -7.14
N THR A 80 -12.40 0.00 -8.25
CA THR A 80 -11.73 -0.56 -9.44
C THR A 80 -10.62 0.35 -9.94
N GLU A 81 -10.79 1.66 -9.78
CA GLU A 81 -9.84 2.66 -10.26
C GLU A 81 -8.56 2.67 -9.42
N LEU A 82 -8.67 2.57 -8.08
CA LEU A 82 -7.50 2.41 -7.21
C LEU A 82 -6.73 1.13 -7.52
N MET A 83 -7.43 0.02 -7.79
CA MET A 83 -6.78 -1.23 -8.21
C MET A 83 -6.00 -1.07 -9.53
N ARG A 84 -6.63 -0.46 -10.53
CA ARG A 84 -6.03 -0.24 -11.86
C ARG A 84 -4.82 0.69 -11.77
N GLN A 85 -5.01 1.88 -11.19
CA GLN A 85 -3.94 2.88 -11.10
C GLN A 85 -2.83 2.46 -10.13
N GLY A 86 -3.16 1.71 -9.07
CA GLY A 86 -2.17 1.11 -8.18
C GLY A 86 -1.28 0.10 -8.90
N ALA A 87 -1.86 -0.75 -9.77
CA ALA A 87 -1.09 -1.67 -10.60
C ALA A 87 -0.19 -0.92 -11.60
N GLU A 88 -0.66 0.18 -12.18
CA GLU A 88 0.14 1.04 -13.05
C GLU A 88 1.29 1.70 -12.28
N LEU A 89 1.03 2.23 -11.08
CA LEU A 89 2.07 2.78 -10.20
C LEU A 89 3.13 1.73 -9.87
N ALA A 90 2.71 0.52 -9.48
CA ALA A 90 3.63 -0.56 -9.16
C ALA A 90 4.58 -0.85 -10.33
N ARG A 91 4.04 -0.95 -11.55
CA ARG A 91 4.82 -1.17 -12.77
C ARG A 91 5.76 0.01 -13.07
N ARG A 92 5.29 1.25 -12.96
CA ARG A 92 6.10 2.45 -13.18
C ARG A 92 7.28 2.55 -12.21
N LYS A 93 7.08 2.19 -10.95
CA LYS A 93 8.12 2.24 -9.90
C LYS A 93 8.96 0.97 -9.81
N GLY A 94 8.66 -0.05 -10.62
CA GLY A 94 9.40 -1.32 -10.61
C GLY A 94 9.18 -2.14 -9.33
N VAL A 95 8.07 -1.94 -8.62
CA VAL A 95 7.74 -2.67 -7.38
C VAL A 95 6.66 -3.72 -7.62
N ARG A 96 6.46 -4.61 -6.63
CA ARG A 96 5.40 -5.62 -6.68
C ARG A 96 4.03 -5.04 -6.34
N LEU A 97 2.99 -5.76 -6.77
CA LEU A 97 1.60 -5.53 -6.40
C LEU A 97 1.12 -6.67 -5.48
N HIS A 98 0.41 -6.34 -4.42
CA HIS A 98 -0.22 -7.28 -3.49
C HIS A 98 -1.66 -6.87 -3.22
N THR A 99 -2.54 -7.82 -2.94
CA THR A 99 -3.93 -7.54 -2.54
C THR A 99 -4.53 -8.80 -1.91
N HIS A 100 -5.59 -8.61 -1.12
CA HIS A 100 -6.45 -9.69 -0.65
C HIS A 100 -7.35 -10.18 -1.79
N GLY A 101 -7.66 -11.48 -1.83
CA GLY A 101 -8.45 -12.06 -2.92
C GLY A 101 -9.24 -13.29 -2.51
N SER A 102 -10.45 -13.43 -3.07
CA SER A 102 -11.36 -14.57 -2.83
C SER A 102 -11.81 -14.73 -1.38
N GLU A 103 -11.96 -13.63 -0.65
CA GLU A 103 -12.47 -13.65 0.73
C GLU A 103 -14.00 -13.63 0.75
N THR A 104 -14.59 -14.29 1.75
CA THR A 104 -16.04 -14.30 2.01
C THR A 104 -16.39 -13.34 3.14
N VAL A 105 -17.56 -12.73 3.07
CA VAL A 105 -18.11 -11.83 4.09
C VAL A 105 -18.96 -12.61 5.09
#